data_AF-A0A7W2FXY6-F1
#
_entry.id   AF-A0A7W2FXY6-F1
#
_cell.length_a   1.000
_cell.length_b   1.000
_cell.length_c   1.000
_cell.angle_alpha   90.00
_cell.angle_beta   90.00
_cell.angle_gamma   90.00
#
_symmetry.space_group_name_H-M   'P 1'
#
loop_
_entity.id
_entity.type
_entity.pdbx_description
1 polymer ?
#
loop_
_entity_poly.entity_id
_entity_poly.type
_entity_poly.pdbx_seq_one_letter_code
_entity_poly.pdbx_strand_id
1 'polypeptide(L)' 'MEIVLNDFSFSLFGWQFFVLFSLIIAIWAAVLLAKDQKEPLSTKILVFVSFFIIPLLSSVFYIMHYYSKRKNIHVAK' A
#
# COMPACT_ATOMS: atom_id res chain seq x y z
N MET A 1 24.52 11.42 -10.42
CA MET A 1 23.69 11.65 -9.20
C MET A 1 22.21 11.86 -9.54
N GLU A 2 21.88 12.33 -10.74
CA GLU A 2 20.48 12.48 -11.20
C GLU A 2 19.74 11.16 -11.43
N ILE A 3 20.35 10.15 -12.05
CA ILE A 3 19.68 8.87 -12.37
C ILE A 3 19.25 8.12 -11.09
N VAL A 4 20.09 8.17 -10.05
CA VAL A 4 19.78 7.53 -8.76
C VAL A 4 18.71 8.28 -7.99
N LEU A 5 18.50 9.59 -8.23
CA LEU A 5 17.45 10.40 -7.59
C LEU A 5 16.10 10.30 -8.32
N ASN A 6 16.12 10.15 -9.65
CA ASN A 6 14.92 10.09 -10.48
C ASN A 6 14.21 8.73 -10.34
N ASP A 7 14.95 7.62 -10.29
CA ASP A 7 14.37 6.30 -10.01
C ASP A 7 14.01 6.12 -8.52
N PHE A 8 14.69 6.84 -7.60
CA PHE A 8 14.46 6.76 -6.14
C PHE A 8 13.10 7.30 -5.71
N SER A 9 12.70 8.39 -6.35
CA SER A 9 11.51 9.15 -5.95
C SER A 9 10.28 8.59 -6.65
N PHE A 10 10.37 8.29 -7.94
CA PHE A 10 9.18 7.97 -8.73
C PHE A 10 8.53 6.63 -8.35
N SER A 11 9.33 5.59 -8.18
CA SER A 11 8.84 4.24 -7.84
C SER A 11 8.23 4.18 -6.45
N LEU A 12 8.91 4.74 -5.46
CA LEU A 12 8.44 4.75 -4.08
C LEU A 12 7.23 5.67 -3.91
N PHE A 13 7.25 6.84 -4.57
CA PHE A 13 6.11 7.77 -4.59
C PHE A 13 4.89 7.17 -5.31
N GLY A 14 5.09 6.52 -6.46
CA GLY A 14 4.02 5.81 -7.18
C GLY A 14 3.39 4.69 -6.35
N TRP A 15 4.19 3.93 -5.61
CA TRP A 15 3.69 2.91 -4.70
C TRP A 15 2.88 3.50 -3.54
N GLN A 16 3.38 4.56 -2.90
CA GLN A 16 2.64 5.25 -1.83
C GLN A 16 1.34 5.85 -2.35
N PHE A 17 1.35 6.41 -3.57
CA PHE A 17 0.15 6.95 -4.20
C PHE A 17 -0.89 5.86 -4.47
N PHE A 18 -0.47 4.70 -4.99
CA PHE A 18 -1.36 3.54 -5.17
C PHE A 18 -1.99 3.09 -3.84
N VAL A 19 -1.19 3.02 -2.76
CA VAL A 19 -1.68 2.66 -1.43
C VAL A 19 -2.69 3.68 -0.90
N LEU A 20 -2.40 4.99 -1.02
CA LEU A 20 -3.32 6.06 -0.62
C LEU A 20 -4.63 6.01 -1.43
N PHE A 21 -4.56 5.74 -2.73
CA PHE A 21 -5.75 5.60 -3.56
C PHE A 21 -6.59 4.37 -3.16
N SER A 22 -5.94 3.24 -2.85
CA SER A 22 -6.64 2.05 -2.38
C SER A 22 -7.35 2.27 -1.03
N LEU A 23 -6.78 3.09 -0.14
CA LEU A 23 -7.42 3.50 1.12
C LEU A 23 -8.70 4.30 0.89
N ILE A 24 -8.70 5.23 -0.07
CA ILE A 24 -9.90 6.01 -0.42
C ILE A 24 -11.01 5.08 -0.92
N ILE A 25 -10.67 4.13 -1.80
CA ILE A 25 -11.62 3.12 -2.29
C ILE A 25 -12.12 2.24 -1.15
N ALA A 26 -11.25 1.82 -0.23
CA ALA A 26 -11.62 1.02 0.93
C ALA A 26 -12.64 1.74 1.82
N ILE A 27 -12.40 3.03 2.12
CA ILE A 27 -13.31 3.85 2.92
C ILE A 27 -14.65 3.99 2.21
N TRP A 28 -14.65 4.26 0.90
CA TRP A 28 -15.87 4.36 0.11
C TRP A 28 -16.67 3.05 0.10
N ALA A 29 -16.00 1.93 -0.13
CA ALA A 29 -16.60 0.60 -0.11
C ALA A 29 -17.15 0.26 1.28
N ALA A 30 -16.44 0.61 2.35
CA ALA A 30 -16.89 0.42 3.72
C ALA A 30 -18.16 1.24 4.03
N VAL A 31 -18.24 2.50 3.55
CA VAL A 31 -19.44 3.34 3.70
C VAL A 31 -20.63 2.74 2.95
N LEU A 32 -20.43 2.25 1.73
CA LEU A 32 -21.49 1.59 0.94
C LEU A 32 -21.97 0.31 1.63
N LEU A 33 -21.04 -0.54 2.09
CA LEU A 33 -21.35 -1.78 2.78
C LEU A 33 -21.97 -1.56 4.17
N ALA A 34 -21.65 -0.47 4.85
CA ALA A 34 -22.29 -0.11 6.11
C ALA A 34 -23.75 0.32 5.91
N LYS A 35 -24.05 0.97 4.78
CA LYS A 35 -25.43 1.35 4.42
C LYS A 35 -26.28 0.15 3.98
N ASP A 36 -25.65 -0.87 3.39
CA ASP A 36 -26.38 -2.07 2.97
C ASP A 36 -26.47 -3.11 4.10
N GLN A 37 -27.68 -3.32 4.61
CA GLN A 37 -27.95 -4.32 5.66
C GLN A 37 -28.08 -5.75 5.11
N LYS A 38 -28.19 -5.93 3.78
CA LYS A 38 -28.36 -7.25 3.17
C LYS A 38 -27.07 -8.04 3.09
N GLU A 39 -25.93 -7.36 3.10
CA GLU A 39 -24.62 -8.00 2.96
C GLU A 39 -24.15 -8.67 4.26
N PRO A 40 -23.69 -9.94 4.20
CA PRO A 40 -23.21 -10.64 5.37
C PRO A 40 -21.90 -10.02 5.90
N LEU A 41 -21.69 -10.12 7.21
CA LEU A 41 -20.52 -9.55 7.89
C LEU A 41 -19.18 -10.04 7.30
N SER A 42 -19.15 -11.30 6.82
CA SER A 42 -17.98 -11.90 6.16
C SER A 42 -17.56 -11.12 4.90
N THR A 43 -18.50 -10.71 4.05
CA THR A 43 -18.20 -9.89 2.86
C THR A 43 -17.61 -8.55 3.26
N LYS A 44 -18.16 -7.91 4.31
CA LYS A 44 -17.67 -6.61 4.81
C LYS A 44 -16.24 -6.70 5.31
N ILE A 45 -15.93 -7.75 6.08
CA ILE A 45 -14.57 -8.02 6.57
C ILE A 45 -13.62 -8.32 5.40
N LEU A 46 -14.06 -9.12 4.43
CA LEU A 46 -13.22 -9.49 3.28
C LEU A 46 -12.87 -8.28 2.42
N VAL A 47 -13.83 -7.39 2.17
CA VAL A 47 -13.59 -6.11 1.47
C VAL A 47 -12.67 -5.21 2.28
N PHE A 48 -12.86 -5.10 3.59
CA PHE A 48 -11.95 -4.31 4.43
C PHE A 48 -10.52 -4.85 4.40
N VAL A 49 -10.32 -6.16 4.56
CA VAL A 49 -8.98 -6.77 4.53
C VAL A 49 -8.32 -6.58 3.16
N SER A 50 -9.07 -6.81 2.08
CA SER A 50 -8.53 -6.75 0.71
C SER A 50 -8.14 -5.33 0.28
N PHE A 51 -8.93 -4.31 0.62
CA PHE A 51 -8.66 -2.94 0.20
C PHE A 51 -7.91 -2.10 1.24
N PHE A 52 -7.85 -2.53 2.51
CA PHE A 52 -7.16 -1.78 3.57
C PHE A 52 -5.89 -2.49 4.04
N ILE A 53 -6.00 -3.73 4.50
CA ILE A 53 -4.89 -4.45 5.15
C ILE A 53 -3.82 -4.87 4.13
N ILE A 54 -4.22 -5.43 2.99
CA ILE A 54 -3.27 -5.93 1.97
C ILE A 54 -2.39 -4.79 1.41
N PRO A 55 -2.95 -3.64 0.97
CA PRO A 55 -2.12 -2.53 0.48
C PRO A 55 -1.19 -1.96 1.54
N LEU A 56 -1.64 -1.87 2.80
CA LEU A 56 -0.82 -1.42 3.93
C LEU A 56 0.37 -2.36 4.16
N LEU A 57 0.13 -3.67 4.27
CA LEU A 57 1.19 -4.65 4.45
C LEU A 57 2.17 -4.63 3.27
N SER A 58 1.65 -4.58 2.04
CA SER A 58 2.49 -4.49 0.86
C SER A 58 3.34 -3.21 0.83
N SER A 59 2.83 -2.08 1.33
CA SER A 59 3.60 -0.84 1.52
C SER A 59 4.75 -1.02 2.51
N VAL A 60 4.47 -1.62 3.67
CA VAL A 60 5.49 -1.89 4.69
C VAL A 60 6.58 -2.81 4.14
N PHE A 61 6.21 -3.91 3.48
CA PHE A 61 7.15 -4.82 2.84
C PHE A 61 7.99 -4.13 1.76
N TYR A 62 7.35 -3.33 0.92
CA TYR A 62 8.04 -2.56 -0.12
C TYR A 62 9.08 -1.62 0.49
N ILE A 63 8.70 -0.86 1.52
CA ILE A 63 9.61 0.04 2.26
C ILE A 63 10.76 -0.75 2.91
N MET A 64 10.47 -1.83 3.61
CA MET A 64 11.49 -2.66 4.28
C MET A 64 12.49 -3.23 3.27
N HIS A 65 12.00 -3.82 2.18
CA HIS A 65 12.83 -4.35 1.11
C HIS A 65 13.70 -3.26 0.48
N TYR A 66 13.13 -2.09 0.25
CA TYR A 66 13.81 -0.93 -0.31
C TYR A 66 14.99 -0.46 0.55
N TYR A 67 14.77 -0.26 1.86
CA TYR A 67 15.82 0.17 2.79
C TYR A 67 16.85 -0.93 3.07
N SER A 68 16.42 -2.20 3.13
CA SER A 68 17.33 -3.35 3.29
C SER A 68 18.31 -3.45 2.11
N LYS A 69 17.83 -3.33 0.87
CA LYS A 69 18.67 -3.35 -0.34
C LYS A 69 19.70 -2.21 -0.33
N ARG A 70 19.33 -1.02 0.13
CA ARG A 70 20.26 0.12 0.26
C ARG A 70 21.33 -0.09 1.32
N LYS A 71 21.00 -0.69 2.47
CA LYS A 71 21.97 -1.00 3.53
C LYS A 71 23.09 -1.91 3.00
N ASN A 72 22.74 -2.93 2.21
CA ASN A 72 23.72 -3.85 1.64
C ASN A 72 24.65 -3.20 0.61
N ILE A 73 24.17 -2.21 -0.16
CA ILE A 73 25.01 -1.47 -1.12
C ILE A 73 26.05 -0.59 -0.39
N HIS A 74 25.72 -0.07 0.80
CA HIS A 74 26.65 0.74 1.59
C HIS A 74 27.69 -0.07 2.37
N VAL A 75 27.44 -1.35 2.63
CA VAL A 75 28.40 -2.25 3.31
C VAL A 75 29.37 -2.93 2.33
N ALA A 76 28.99 -3.01 1.05
CA ALA A 76 29.83 -3.59 -0.01
C ALA A 76 30.80 -2.58 -0.68
N LYS A 77 30.87 -1.33 -0.18
CA LYS A 77 31.84 -0.31 -0.58
C LYS A 77 32.78 -0.04 0.58
#